data_AF-A0A7S3X3R3-F1
#
_entry.id   AF-A0A7S3X3R3-F1
#
_cell.length_a   1.000
_cell.length_b   1.000
_cell.length_c   1.000
_cell.angle_alpha   90.00
_cell.angle_beta   90.00
_cell.angle_gamma   90.00
#
_symmetry.space_group_name_H-M   'P 1'
#
loop_
_entity.id
_entity.type
_entity.pdbx_description
1 polymer ?
#
loop_
_entity_poly.entity_id
_entity_poly.type
_entity_poly.pdbx_seq_one_letter_code
_entity_poly.pdbx_strand_id
1 'polypeptide(L)'
;AGTATVVRAAGPYKHCSIHPYFTILDEAAARPIMEEFVEKTKHESGCIWYGWDKVGDKLFCNEAYVDADAVAAHLENVGPCIEKILNGPAKLEGIAFHGPAAELEKLKETAANLSAGLLAVDSGVNFMTVENGPTTNPFTLCTIHPYFTIIDEAAAKPIMDEFVE
;
A
#
# COMPACT_ATOMS: atom_id res chain seq x y z
N ALA A 1 -25.83 -17.92 7.83
CA ALA A 1 -24.45 -17.73 7.34
C ALA A 1 -24.44 -18.02 5.85
N GLY A 2 -24.37 -16.99 5.02
CA GLY A 2 -24.24 -17.16 3.58
C GLY A 2 -22.80 -17.54 3.27
N THR A 3 -22.59 -18.65 2.58
CA THR A 3 -21.27 -19.03 2.07
C THR A 3 -20.88 -18.04 0.99
N ALA A 4 -19.91 -17.17 1.29
CA ALA A 4 -19.30 -16.33 0.27
C ALA A 4 -18.64 -17.25 -0.76
N THR A 5 -19.07 -17.16 -2.01
CA THR A 5 -18.44 -17.87 -3.12
C THR A 5 -17.11 -17.18 -3.39
N VAL A 6 -16.01 -17.74 -2.85
CA VAL A 6 -14.66 -17.27 -3.14
C VAL A 6 -14.32 -17.66 -4.59
N VAL A 7 -14.49 -16.72 -5.51
CA VAL A 7 -14.10 -16.91 -6.91
C VAL A 7 -12.64 -16.52 -7.05
N ARG A 8 -11.78 -17.48 -7.42
CA ARG A 8 -10.41 -17.19 -7.87
C ARG A 8 -10.49 -16.59 -9.28
N ALA A 9 -10.37 -15.27 -9.40
CA ALA A 9 -10.28 -14.64 -10.71
C ALA A 9 -8.90 -14.92 -11.32
N ALA A 10 -8.86 -15.68 -12.41
CA ALA A 10 -7.66 -15.87 -13.25
C ALA A 10 -7.41 -14.63 -14.15
N GLY A 11 -7.50 -13.44 -13.56
CA GLY A 11 -7.26 -12.17 -14.24
C GLY A 11 -5.83 -11.66 -13.99
N PRO A 12 -5.32 -10.73 -14.82
CA PRO A 12 -4.00 -10.15 -14.61
C PRO A 12 -3.94 -9.50 -13.22
N TYR A 13 -2.83 -9.74 -12.51
CA TYR A 13 -2.47 -9.04 -11.28
C TYR A 13 -2.48 -7.53 -11.53
N LYS A 14 -3.24 -6.77 -10.73
CA LYS A 14 -3.39 -5.31 -10.87
C LYS A 14 -3.20 -4.53 -9.58
N HIS A 15 -3.18 -5.19 -8.43
CA HIS A 15 -3.19 -4.47 -7.17
C HIS A 15 -1.90 -3.67 -6.99
N CYS A 16 -2.05 -2.55 -6.32
CA CYS A 16 -0.99 -1.62 -5.99
C CYS A 16 -0.93 -1.44 -4.47
N SER A 17 0.25 -1.36 -3.90
CA SER A 17 0.45 -0.91 -2.52
C SER A 17 1.23 0.40 -2.48
N ILE A 18 0.95 1.22 -1.47
CA ILE A 18 1.66 2.46 -1.21
C ILE A 18 2.47 2.23 0.07
N HIS A 19 3.75 2.59 0.03
CA HIS A 19 4.66 2.35 1.14
C HIS A 19 5.24 3.67 1.65
N PRO A 20 4.45 4.53 2.34
CA PRO A 20 4.95 5.75 2.93
C PRO A 20 5.46 5.49 4.36
N TYR A 21 6.66 5.99 4.63
CA TYR A 21 7.29 5.94 5.95
C TYR A 21 7.39 7.35 6.50
N PHE A 22 7.04 7.51 7.78
CA PHE A 22 7.08 8.79 8.47
C PHE A 22 7.87 8.68 9.78
N THR A 23 8.39 9.83 10.23
CA THR A 23 8.79 10.04 11.62
C THR A 23 7.79 10.98 12.28
N ILE A 24 7.20 10.54 13.38
CA ILE A 24 6.30 11.32 14.23
C ILE A 24 7.14 12.33 15.03
N LEU A 25 6.73 13.59 14.97
CA LEU A 25 7.36 14.71 15.67
C LEU A 25 6.53 15.15 16.87
N ASP A 26 5.20 15.02 16.77
CA ASP A 26 4.24 15.24 17.85
C ASP A 26 3.19 14.12 17.85
N GLU A 27 3.36 13.17 18.76
CA GLU A 27 2.48 12.02 18.94
C GLU A 27 1.03 12.41 19.25
N ALA A 28 0.84 13.43 20.09
CA ALA A 28 -0.49 13.84 20.55
C ALA A 28 -1.27 14.52 19.42
N ALA A 29 -0.58 15.28 18.56
CA ALA A 29 -1.17 15.88 17.37
C ALA A 29 -1.36 14.86 16.23
N ALA A 30 -0.44 13.91 16.06
CA ALA A 30 -0.51 12.93 14.98
C ALA A 30 -1.64 11.91 15.18
N ARG A 31 -1.86 11.45 16.42
CA ARG A 31 -2.83 10.39 16.75
C ARG A 31 -4.25 10.63 16.19
N PRO A 32 -4.91 11.78 16.43
CA PRO A 32 -6.26 12.01 15.89
C PRO A 32 -6.28 12.09 14.36
N ILE A 33 -5.19 12.53 13.72
CA ILE A 33 -5.09 12.57 12.26
C ILE A 33 -4.97 11.15 11.69
N MET A 34 -4.17 10.29 12.33
CA MET A 34 -4.05 8.87 12.00
C MET A 34 -5.41 8.14 12.09
N GLU A 35 -6.24 8.49 13.09
CA GLU A 35 -7.60 7.98 13.23
C GLU A 35 -8.51 8.50 12.09
N GLU A 36 -8.40 9.78 11.73
CA GLU A 36 -9.16 10.38 10.62
C GLU A 36 -8.86 9.69 9.27
N PHE A 37 -7.59 9.35 9.02
CA PHE A 37 -7.19 8.53 7.87
C PHE A 37 -7.95 7.20 7.83
N VAL A 38 -7.93 6.44 8.93
CA VAL A 38 -8.60 5.14 9.03
C VAL A 38 -10.11 5.28 8.78
N GLU A 39 -10.76 6.26 9.41
CA GLU A 39 -12.20 6.48 9.22
C GLU A 39 -12.57 6.82 7.77
N LYS A 40 -11.77 7.67 7.11
CA LYS A 40 -11.98 8.01 5.70
C LYS A 40 -11.81 6.80 4.78
N THR A 41 -10.82 5.96 5.04
CA THR A 41 -10.49 4.82 4.17
C THR A 41 -11.45 3.65 4.30
N LYS A 42 -12.17 3.51 5.42
CA LYS A 42 -13.24 2.49 5.58
C LYS A 42 -14.31 2.51 4.49
N HIS A 43 -14.47 3.64 3.79
CA HIS A 43 -15.50 3.83 2.78
C HIS A 43 -14.98 3.64 1.34
N GLU A 44 -13.70 3.34 1.17
CA GLU A 44 -13.07 3.16 -0.14
C GLU A 44 -13.27 1.73 -0.65
N SER A 45 -14.13 1.54 -1.64
CA SER A 45 -14.42 0.22 -2.20
C SER A 45 -13.23 -0.46 -2.87
N GLY A 46 -12.20 0.32 -3.23
CA GLY A 46 -10.97 -0.18 -3.84
C GLY A 46 -9.85 -0.47 -2.85
N CYS A 47 -10.04 -0.17 -1.55
CA CYS A 47 -9.07 -0.49 -0.51
C CYS A 47 -9.18 -1.98 -0.13
N ILE A 48 -8.06 -2.71 -0.20
CA ILE A 48 -7.97 -4.11 0.21
C ILE A 48 -7.66 -4.19 1.71
N TRP A 49 -6.68 -3.39 2.16
CA TRP A 49 -6.38 -3.18 3.57
C TRP A 49 -5.75 -1.80 3.77
N TYR A 50 -5.88 -1.29 4.99
CA TYR A 50 -5.28 -0.04 5.44
C TYR A 50 -4.98 -0.12 6.94
N GLY A 51 -3.78 0.27 7.36
CA GLY A 51 -3.40 0.28 8.76
C GLY A 51 -2.10 1.02 9.02
N TRP A 52 -1.85 1.32 10.29
CA TRP A 52 -0.64 2.00 10.75
C TRP A 52 0.26 1.02 11.50
N ASP A 53 1.44 0.74 10.96
CA ASP A 53 2.50 0.03 11.67
C ASP A 53 3.36 1.07 12.41
N LYS A 54 3.52 0.92 13.72
CA LYS A 54 4.21 1.90 14.57
C LYS A 54 5.24 1.26 15.49
N VAL A 55 6.44 1.83 15.53
CA VAL A 55 7.47 1.51 16.52
C VAL A 55 8.18 2.78 16.97
N GLY A 56 8.03 3.15 18.24
CA GLY A 56 8.56 4.43 18.73
C GLY A 56 7.97 5.61 17.96
N ASP A 57 8.84 6.44 17.37
CA ASP A 57 8.51 7.58 16.51
C ASP A 57 8.36 7.20 15.03
N LYS A 58 8.60 5.94 14.65
CA LYS A 58 8.49 5.48 13.26
C LYS A 58 7.10 4.98 12.95
N LEU A 59 6.62 5.36 11.77
CA LEU A 59 5.30 5.06 11.29
C LEU A 59 5.37 4.60 9.82
N PHE A 60 4.63 3.55 9.50
CA PHE A 60 4.46 3.05 8.14
C PHE A 60 2.95 2.90 7.87
N CYS A 61 2.47 3.51 6.77
CA CYS A 61 1.11 3.23 6.31
C CYS A 61 1.13 1.92 5.53
N ASN A 62 0.55 0.88 6.10
CA ASN A 62 0.48 -0.43 5.49
C ASN A 62 -0.85 -0.55 4.75
N GLU A 63 -0.81 -0.32 3.44
CA GLU A 63 -2.00 -0.14 2.62
C GLU A 63 -1.86 -0.75 1.23
N ALA A 64 -2.97 -1.27 0.71
CA ALA A 64 -3.06 -1.73 -0.66
C ALA A 64 -4.46 -1.60 -1.26
N TYR A 65 -4.48 -1.52 -2.58
CA TYR A 65 -5.62 -1.18 -3.41
C TYR A 65 -5.74 -2.13 -4.59
N VAL A 66 -6.97 -2.35 -5.05
CA VAL A 66 -7.28 -3.30 -6.13
C VAL A 66 -6.61 -2.95 -7.46
N ASP A 67 -6.29 -1.67 -7.69
CA ASP A 67 -5.59 -1.14 -8.87
C ASP A 67 -5.05 0.29 -8.63
N ALA A 68 -4.41 0.89 -9.63
CA ALA A 68 -3.91 2.26 -9.54
C ALA A 68 -5.02 3.33 -9.53
N ASP A 69 -6.21 3.04 -10.08
CA ASP A 69 -7.33 3.99 -10.04
C ASP A 69 -7.85 4.12 -8.60
N ALA A 70 -7.90 3.02 -7.85
CA ALA A 70 -8.18 3.00 -6.42
C ALA A 70 -7.09 3.72 -5.59
N VAL A 71 -5.81 3.62 -5.96
CA VAL A 71 -4.74 4.44 -5.34
C VAL A 71 -5.00 5.94 -5.54
N ALA A 72 -5.34 6.36 -6.76
CA ALA A 72 -5.63 7.77 -7.03
C ALA A 72 -6.84 8.28 -6.22
N ALA A 73 -7.91 7.48 -6.16
CA ALA A 73 -9.10 7.80 -5.38
C ALA A 73 -8.80 7.91 -3.87
N HIS A 74 -7.93 7.05 -3.34
CA HIS A 74 -7.47 7.14 -1.96
C HIS A 74 -6.75 8.46 -1.69
N LEU A 75 -5.75 8.79 -2.50
CA LEU A 75 -4.94 10.00 -2.32
C LEU A 75 -5.78 11.28 -2.40
N GLU A 76 -6.82 11.30 -3.24
CA GLU A 76 -7.81 12.39 -3.27
C GLU A 76 -8.62 12.46 -1.97
N ASN A 77 -9.13 11.31 -1.48
CA ASN A 77 -9.96 11.24 -0.28
C ASN A 77 -9.22 11.68 1.00
N VAL A 78 -7.95 11.29 1.13
CA VAL A 78 -7.13 11.54 2.32
C VAL A 78 -6.17 12.73 2.18
N GLY A 79 -6.17 13.44 1.06
CA GLY A 79 -5.35 14.64 0.82
C GLY A 79 -5.33 15.63 1.99
N PRO A 80 -6.49 16.02 2.56
CA PRO A 80 -6.53 16.90 3.73
C PRO A 80 -5.85 16.31 4.98
N CYS A 81 -5.85 14.99 5.15
CA CYS A 81 -5.14 14.33 6.26
C CYS A 81 -3.63 14.35 6.04
N ILE A 82 -3.19 14.16 4.79
CA ILE A 82 -1.78 14.28 4.39
C ILE A 82 -1.27 15.69 4.69
N GLU A 83 -2.01 16.73 4.30
CA GLU A 83 -1.66 18.12 4.59
C GLU A 83 -1.54 18.37 6.10
N LYS A 84 -2.52 17.92 6.90
CA LYS A 84 -2.50 18.07 8.36
C LYS A 84 -1.31 17.37 9.00
N ILE A 85 -1.04 16.12 8.63
CA ILE A 85 0.01 15.32 9.28
C ILE A 85 1.41 15.81 8.92
N LEU A 86 1.61 16.33 7.71
CA LEU A 86 2.90 16.88 7.25
C LEU A 86 3.13 18.33 7.70
N ASN A 87 2.11 19.02 8.19
CA ASN A 87 2.23 20.37 8.74
C ASN A 87 2.62 20.39 10.23
N GLY A 88 3.61 19.58 10.60
CA GLY A 88 4.19 19.55 11.94
C GLY A 88 4.10 18.22 12.69
N PRO A 89 2.96 17.51 12.73
CA PRO A 89 2.82 16.30 13.54
C PRO A 89 3.76 15.15 13.16
N ALA A 90 4.09 15.01 11.88
CA ALA A 90 5.05 14.06 11.36
C ALA A 90 5.77 14.62 10.14
N LYS A 91 6.86 13.97 9.74
CA LYS A 91 7.52 14.19 8.45
C LYS A 91 7.56 12.90 7.65
N LEU A 92 7.42 13.03 6.34
CA LEU A 92 7.61 11.93 5.39
C LEU A 92 9.11 11.66 5.23
N GLU A 93 9.53 10.41 5.39
CA GLU A 93 10.90 9.95 5.15
C GLU A 93 11.07 9.41 3.72
N GLY A 94 10.01 8.85 3.16
CA GLY A 94 9.99 8.32 1.80
C GLY A 94 8.66 7.65 1.50
N ILE A 95 8.36 7.54 0.20
CA ILE A 95 7.15 6.91 -0.31
C ILE A 95 7.47 6.16 -1.60
N ALA A 96 6.86 5.00 -1.77
CA ALA A 96 6.96 4.19 -2.97
C ALA A 96 5.61 3.59 -3.34
N PHE A 97 5.31 3.51 -4.63
CA PHE A 97 4.21 2.73 -5.17
C PHE A 97 4.77 1.41 -5.70
N HIS A 98 4.17 0.30 -5.27
CA HIS A 98 4.52 -1.04 -5.70
C HIS A 98 3.35 -1.63 -6.48
N GLY A 99 3.61 -2.30 -7.60
CA GLY A 99 2.54 -2.86 -8.42
C GLY A 99 3.03 -3.30 -9.80
N PRO A 100 2.14 -3.84 -10.64
CA PRO A 100 2.49 -4.21 -12.02
C PRO A 100 2.81 -2.96 -12.84
N ALA A 101 3.78 -3.07 -13.75
CA ALA A 101 4.27 -1.93 -14.54
C ALA A 101 3.12 -1.14 -15.22
N ALA A 102 2.15 -1.83 -15.82
CA ALA A 102 1.01 -1.19 -16.49
C ALA A 102 0.13 -0.32 -15.56
N GLU A 103 0.04 -0.66 -14.27
CA GLU A 103 -0.69 0.15 -13.29
C GLU A 103 0.17 1.29 -12.75
N LEU A 104 1.47 1.05 -12.53
CA LEU A 104 2.42 2.09 -12.12
C LEU A 104 2.60 3.20 -13.17
N GLU A 105 2.46 2.87 -14.46
CA GLU A 105 2.43 3.86 -15.55
C GLU A 105 1.33 4.91 -15.34
N LYS A 106 0.16 4.52 -14.81
CA LYS A 106 -0.94 5.44 -14.49
C LYS A 106 -0.61 6.36 -13.31
N LEU A 107 0.32 5.97 -12.44
CA LEU A 107 0.72 6.71 -11.24
C LEU A 107 1.93 7.62 -11.45
N LYS A 108 2.48 7.74 -12.67
CA LYS A 108 3.70 8.52 -12.92
C LYS A 108 3.63 9.98 -12.47
N GLU A 109 2.53 10.66 -12.79
CA GLU A 109 2.35 12.06 -12.39
C GLU A 109 2.20 12.18 -10.88
N THR A 110 1.37 11.34 -10.27
CA THR A 110 1.20 11.24 -8.81
C THR A 110 2.53 11.00 -8.10
N ALA A 111 3.35 10.08 -8.62
CA ALA A 111 4.66 9.77 -8.07
C ALA A 111 5.63 10.95 -8.19
N ALA A 112 5.64 11.64 -9.32
CA ALA A 112 6.46 12.85 -9.48
C ALA A 112 6.07 13.94 -8.46
N ASN A 113 4.77 14.17 -8.28
CA ASN A 113 4.26 15.18 -7.34
C ASN A 113 4.63 14.87 -5.87
N LEU A 114 4.71 13.58 -5.52
CA LEU A 114 5.06 13.12 -4.17
C LEU A 114 6.55 12.81 -3.99
N SER A 115 7.36 12.97 -5.03
CA SER A 115 8.74 12.46 -5.07
C SER A 115 8.83 10.97 -4.69
N ALA A 116 7.84 10.19 -5.13
CA ALA A 116 7.71 8.77 -4.81
C ALA A 116 8.47 7.87 -5.78
N GLY A 117 8.96 6.74 -5.27
CA GLY A 117 9.46 5.65 -6.10
C GLY A 117 8.34 4.90 -6.83
N LEU A 118 8.63 4.38 -8.02
CA LEU A 118 7.78 3.43 -8.74
C LEU A 118 8.51 2.08 -8.80
N LEU A 119 8.04 1.10 -8.04
CA LEU A 119 8.69 -0.21 -7.89
C LEU A 119 7.84 -1.26 -8.58
N ALA A 120 8.13 -1.47 -9.87
CA ALA A 120 7.42 -2.46 -10.68
C ALA A 120 7.72 -3.88 -10.19
N VAL A 121 6.67 -4.70 -10.13
CA VAL A 121 6.82 -6.14 -9.93
C VAL A 121 7.62 -6.71 -11.10
N ASP A 122 8.79 -7.24 -10.80
CA ASP A 122 9.65 -7.95 -11.75
C ASP A 122 9.13 -9.38 -12.01
N SER A 123 8.83 -10.10 -10.92
CA SER A 123 8.29 -11.45 -10.92
C SER A 123 7.40 -11.68 -9.69
N GLY A 124 6.38 -12.54 -9.80
CA GLY A 124 5.51 -12.84 -8.67
C GLY A 124 4.32 -13.73 -8.97
N VAL A 125 3.68 -14.21 -7.91
CA VAL A 125 2.44 -14.99 -7.94
C VAL A 125 1.41 -14.34 -7.01
N ASN A 126 0.14 -14.43 -7.38
CA ASN A 126 -0.96 -13.88 -6.59
C ASN A 126 -2.06 -14.90 -6.38
N PHE A 127 -2.48 -15.01 -5.11
CA PHE A 127 -3.57 -15.87 -4.68
C PHE A 127 -4.74 -15.07 -4.10
N MET A 128 -4.67 -13.73 -4.18
CA MET A 128 -5.69 -12.84 -3.66
C MET A 128 -7.03 -13.13 -4.31
N THR A 129 -8.01 -13.40 -3.47
CA THR A 129 -9.41 -13.52 -3.86
C THR A 129 -10.13 -12.28 -3.38
N VAL A 130 -10.84 -11.60 -4.29
CA VAL A 130 -11.64 -10.44 -3.91
C VAL A 130 -12.91 -10.97 -3.22
N GLU A 131 -12.97 -10.90 -1.90
CA GLU A 131 -14.24 -11.02 -1.17
C GLU A 131 -15.01 -9.71 -1.29
N ASN A 132 -15.92 -9.65 -2.26
CA ASN A 132 -16.88 -8.55 -2.36
C ASN A 132 -18.02 -8.79 -1.35
N GLY A 133 -18.00 -8.07 -0.23
CA GLY A 133 -19.06 -8.10 0.77
C GLY A 133 -19.05 -6.87 1.68
N PRO A 134 -20.20 -6.47 2.26
CA PRO A 134 -20.30 -5.29 3.13
C PRO A 134 -19.67 -5.50 4.52
N THR A 135 -19.06 -6.65 4.77
CA THR A 135 -18.57 -7.05 6.08
C THR A 135 -17.13 -6.62 6.26
N THR A 136 -16.90 -5.70 7.19
CA THR A 136 -15.57 -5.44 7.72
C THR A 136 -15.08 -6.69 8.44
N ASN A 137 -14.02 -7.31 7.92
CA ASN A 137 -13.33 -8.40 8.60
C ASN A 137 -12.40 -7.82 9.69
N PRO A 138 -12.18 -8.54 10.81
CA PRO A 138 -11.21 -8.10 11.80
C PRO A 138 -9.82 -7.97 11.16
N PHE A 139 -9.11 -6.88 11.46
CA PHE A 139 -7.77 -6.61 10.95
C PHE A 139 -6.76 -7.59 11.59
N THR A 140 -6.63 -8.77 10.97
CA THR A 140 -5.75 -9.89 11.39
C THR A 140 -4.61 -10.11 10.40
N LEU A 141 -4.46 -9.20 9.43
CA LEU A 141 -3.45 -9.24 8.40
C LEU A 141 -2.04 -9.18 9.02
N CYS A 142 -1.15 -10.01 8.49
CA CYS A 142 0.29 -9.92 8.73
C CYS A 142 0.98 -9.81 7.37
N THR A 143 1.81 -8.79 7.20
CA THR A 143 2.57 -8.57 5.96
C THR A 143 4.07 -8.60 6.24
N ILE A 144 4.86 -8.99 5.24
CA ILE A 144 6.32 -8.87 5.27
C ILE A 144 6.77 -7.99 4.11
N HIS A 145 7.63 -7.01 4.39
CA HIS A 145 8.13 -6.04 3.40
C HIS A 145 9.66 -5.96 3.43
N PRO A 146 10.37 -7.02 3.00
CA PRO A 146 11.82 -7.02 3.04
C PRO A 146 12.40 -6.22 1.87
N TYR A 147 13.46 -5.44 2.15
CA TYR A 147 14.23 -4.71 1.14
C TYR A 147 15.67 -5.22 1.16
N PHE A 148 16.20 -5.55 -0.01
CA PHE A 148 17.57 -6.02 -0.19
C PHE A 148 18.27 -5.23 -1.29
N THR A 149 19.58 -5.10 -1.17
CA THR A 149 20.43 -4.60 -2.26
C THR A 149 20.96 -5.79 -3.05
N ILE A 150 20.76 -5.78 -4.37
CA ILE A 150 21.36 -6.79 -5.25
C ILE A 150 22.87 -6.53 -5.31
N ILE A 151 23.66 -7.51 -4.92
CA ILE A 151 25.14 -7.43 -4.91
C ILE A 151 25.72 -7.94 -6.24
N ASP A 152 25.14 -9.01 -6.78
CA ASP A 152 25.52 -9.62 -8.06
C ASP A 152 24.24 -10.08 -8.80
N GLU A 153 23.88 -9.35 -9.85
CA GLU A 153 22.66 -9.60 -10.63
C GLU A 153 22.73 -10.93 -11.39
N ALA A 154 23.91 -11.28 -11.94
CA ALA A 154 24.07 -12.50 -12.73
C ALA A 154 23.92 -13.76 -11.85
N ALA A 155 24.38 -13.68 -10.60
CA ALA A 155 24.17 -14.73 -9.62
C ALA A 155 22.73 -14.73 -9.04
N ALA A 156 22.13 -13.56 -8.83
CA ALA A 156 20.80 -13.46 -8.21
C ALA A 156 19.67 -13.89 -9.15
N LYS A 157 19.74 -13.55 -10.43
CA LYS A 157 18.65 -13.78 -11.38
C LYS A 157 18.13 -15.22 -11.44
N PRO A 158 18.97 -16.26 -11.66
CA PRO A 158 18.45 -17.63 -11.75
C PRO A 158 17.76 -18.08 -10.45
N ILE A 159 18.22 -17.60 -9.29
CA ILE A 159 17.61 -17.91 -7.99
C ILE A 159 16.25 -17.21 -7.84
N MET A 160 16.14 -15.95 -8.30
CA MET A 160 14.87 -15.21 -8.26
C MET A 160 13.80 -15.89 -9.12
N ASP A 161 14.18 -16.42 -10.28
CA ASP A 161 13.28 -17.12 -11.19
C ASP A 161 12.68 -18.40 -10.54
N GLU A 162 13.39 -19.06 -9.61
CA GLU A 162 12.89 -20.25 -8.88
C GLU A 162 11.76 -19.94 -7.86
N PHE A 163 11.63 -18.69 -7.37
CA PHE A 163 10.61 -18.35 -6.37
C PHE A 163 9.18 -18.24 -6.93
N VAL A 164 9.05 -18.21 -8.25
CA VAL A 164 7.80 -17.91 -8.95
C VAL A 164 7.37 -19.04 -9.90
N GLU A 165 8.10 -20.16 -9.93
CA GLU A 165 7.68 -21.42 -10.55
C GLU A 165 6.57 -22.13 -9.74
#